data_AF-A0A1A9LJ58-F1
#
_entry.id   AF-A0A1A9LJ58-F1
#
_cell.length_a   1.000
_cell.length_b   1.000
_cell.length_c   1.000
_cell.angle_alpha   90.00
_cell.angle_beta   90.00
_cell.angle_gamma   90.00
#
_symmetry.space_group_name_H-M   'P 1'
#
loop_
_entity.id
_entity.type
_entity.pdbx_description
1 polymer ?
#
loop_
_entity_poly.entity_id
_entity_poly.type
_entity_poly.pdbx_seq_one_letter_code
_entity_poly.pdbx_strand_id
1 'polypeptide(L)'
;MKKILLIIIFCSFGGLFAQEKVGLKEIYVENNLAYKVANDQLFSGQAQKVRKNGHLVYEEYYEKGIPIKSILYYNGTEKPKPVELTEFYEKTFDKKKVTRYGLSKPTMEFKFYDQNGKKTLIEKYENDKLTYRCEYLDNKKHGTEFCIKDDGTELEIEYRNGKKVAQK
;
A
#
# COMPACT_ATOMS: atom_id res chain seq x y z
N MET A 1 -49.55 10.39 -19.15
CA MET A 1 -48.66 9.29 -18.72
C MET A 1 -47.51 9.04 -19.73
N LYS A 2 -46.71 10.06 -20.06
CA LYS A 2 -45.54 9.92 -20.97
C LYS A 2 -44.21 10.39 -20.36
N LYS A 3 -44.21 10.86 -19.10
CA LYS A 3 -43.01 11.39 -18.43
C LYS A 3 -42.37 10.43 -17.40
N ILE A 4 -42.98 9.28 -17.13
CA ILE A 4 -42.46 8.29 -16.15
C ILE A 4 -41.52 7.26 -16.82
N LEU A 5 -41.59 7.09 -18.15
CA LEU A 5 -40.77 6.10 -18.86
C LEU A 5 -39.28 6.46 -18.97
N LEU A 6 -38.91 7.73 -18.81
CA LEU A 6 -37.53 8.21 -18.99
C LEU A 6 -36.61 7.94 -17.79
N ILE A 7 -37.16 7.67 -16.60
CA ILE A 7 -36.36 7.44 -15.38
C ILE A 7 -35.84 5.99 -15.33
N ILE A 8 -36.54 5.03 -15.93
CA ILE A 8 -36.11 3.61 -15.95
C ILE A 8 -34.95 3.37 -16.92
N ILE A 9 -34.82 4.20 -17.97
CA ILE A 9 -33.74 4.10 -18.95
C ILE A 9 -32.40 4.62 -18.39
N PHE A 10 -32.41 5.55 -17.43
CA PHE A 10 -31.16 6.02 -16.82
C PHE A 10 -30.56 5.03 -15.81
N CYS A 11 -31.37 4.16 -15.19
CA CYS A 11 -30.87 3.13 -14.28
C CYS A 11 -30.30 1.89 -15.00
N SER A 12 -30.57 1.71 -16.30
CA SER A 12 -30.05 0.56 -17.08
C SER A 12 -28.70 0.84 -17.75
N PHE A 13 -28.26 2.11 -17.82
CA PHE A 13 -26.93 2.51 -18.31
C PHE A 13 -25.94 2.88 -17.20
N GLY A 14 -26.39 3.00 -15.96
CA GLY A 14 -25.53 3.03 -14.78
C GLY A 14 -25.04 1.63 -14.44
N GLY A 15 -24.30 0.99 -15.36
CA GLY A 15 -23.52 -0.20 -15.04
C GLY A 15 -22.61 0.16 -13.88
N LEU A 16 -23.02 -0.18 -12.66
CA LEU A 16 -22.13 -0.38 -11.53
C LEU A 16 -21.22 -1.53 -11.93
N PHE A 17 -20.22 -1.25 -12.78
CA PHE A 17 -19.20 -2.22 -13.12
C PHE A 17 -18.46 -2.49 -11.81
N ALA A 18 -18.88 -3.55 -11.12
CA ALA A 18 -18.09 -4.13 -10.05
C ALA A 18 -16.69 -4.33 -10.65
N GLN A 19 -15.68 -3.76 -9.98
CA GLN A 19 -14.32 -3.83 -10.46
C GLN A 19 -13.97 -5.30 -10.69
N GLU A 20 -13.47 -5.63 -11.88
CA GLU A 20 -13.17 -7.01 -12.26
C GLU A 20 -12.23 -7.65 -11.24
N LYS A 21 -12.52 -8.89 -10.84
CA LYS A 21 -11.73 -9.63 -9.86
C LYS A 21 -11.25 -10.94 -10.46
N VAL A 22 -9.93 -11.12 -10.49
CA VAL A 22 -9.27 -12.29 -11.09
C VAL A 22 -8.22 -12.87 -10.16
N GLY A 23 -7.77 -14.09 -10.43
CA GLY A 23 -6.57 -14.66 -9.84
C GLY A 23 -5.31 -14.00 -10.39
N LEU A 24 -4.27 -13.89 -9.58
CA LEU A 24 -2.99 -13.28 -9.97
C LEU A 24 -2.32 -13.98 -11.18
N LYS A 25 -2.67 -15.25 -11.42
CA LYS A 25 -2.17 -16.03 -12.58
C LYS A 25 -2.90 -15.71 -13.89
N GLU A 26 -4.01 -14.98 -13.83
CA GLU A 26 -4.81 -14.59 -14.99
C GLU A 26 -4.37 -13.25 -15.58
N ILE A 27 -3.32 -12.65 -15.00
CA ILE A 27 -2.64 -11.47 -15.51
C ILE A 27 -1.15 -11.75 -15.69
N TYR A 28 -0.52 -10.98 -16.57
CA TYR A 28 0.94 -10.92 -16.71
C TYR A 28 1.39 -9.46 -16.78
N VAL A 29 2.66 -9.20 -16.46
CA VAL A 29 3.25 -7.86 -16.52
C VAL A 29 4.31 -7.82 -17.61
N GLU A 30 4.18 -6.85 -18.51
CA GLU A 30 5.14 -6.58 -19.57
C GLU A 30 5.29 -5.07 -19.72
N ASN A 31 6.52 -4.57 -19.87
CA ASN A 31 6.81 -3.14 -20.04
C ASN A 31 6.11 -2.22 -19.00
N ASN A 32 6.10 -2.64 -17.72
CA ASN A 32 5.43 -1.93 -16.62
C ASN A 32 3.92 -1.71 -16.82
N LEU A 33 3.26 -2.64 -17.52
CA LEU A 33 1.82 -2.68 -17.66
C LEU A 33 1.32 -4.11 -17.41
N ALA A 34 0.23 -4.22 -16.65
CA ALA A 34 -0.47 -5.47 -16.41
C ALA A 34 -1.53 -5.72 -17.48
N TYR A 35 -1.52 -6.91 -18.04
CA TYR A 35 -2.42 -7.37 -19.08
C TYR A 35 -3.14 -8.64 -18.65
N LYS A 36 -4.33 -8.87 -19.19
CA LYS A 36 -5.08 -10.12 -19.02
C LYS A 36 -4.47 -11.20 -19.90
N VAL A 37 -4.26 -12.40 -19.36
CA VAL A 37 -3.82 -13.57 -20.14
C VAL A 37 -4.85 -13.99 -21.19
N ALA A 38 -6.14 -13.74 -20.94
CA ALA A 38 -7.22 -14.21 -21.80
C ALA A 38 -7.29 -13.50 -23.17
N ASN A 39 -6.84 -12.25 -23.26
CA ASN A 39 -7.06 -11.43 -24.46
C ASN A 39 -6.05 -10.27 -24.63
N ASP A 40 -4.95 -10.27 -23.87
CA ASP A 40 -3.88 -9.28 -23.92
C ASP A 40 -4.34 -7.81 -23.73
N GLN A 41 -5.52 -7.59 -23.16
CA GLN A 41 -6.00 -6.25 -22.84
C GLN A 41 -5.44 -5.76 -21.50
N LEU A 42 -5.24 -4.46 -21.38
CA LEU A 42 -4.83 -3.82 -20.12
C LEU A 42 -5.81 -4.16 -18.99
N PHE A 43 -5.28 -4.62 -17.87
CA PHE A 43 -6.08 -5.03 -16.73
C PHE A 43 -6.50 -3.83 -15.88
N SER A 44 -7.78 -3.75 -15.53
CA SER A 44 -8.31 -2.80 -14.54
C SER A 44 -9.20 -3.57 -13.59
N GLY A 45 -8.79 -3.67 -12.33
CA GLY A 45 -9.39 -4.68 -11.46
C GLY A 45 -8.56 -5.01 -10.25
N GLN A 46 -8.99 -6.07 -9.59
CA GLN A 46 -8.38 -6.65 -8.42
C GLN A 46 -7.84 -8.04 -8.78
N ALA A 47 -6.52 -8.20 -8.74
CA ALA A 47 -5.87 -9.50 -8.86
C ALA A 47 -5.63 -10.09 -7.47
N GLN A 48 -5.92 -11.38 -7.28
CA GLN A 48 -5.84 -12.02 -5.96
C GLN A 48 -5.01 -13.30 -5.97
N LYS A 49 -4.33 -13.56 -4.85
CA LYS A 49 -3.76 -14.87 -4.55
C LYS A 49 -4.53 -15.49 -3.39
N VAL A 50 -5.26 -16.55 -3.70
CA VAL A 50 -6.02 -17.36 -2.74
C VAL A 50 -5.37 -18.74 -2.65
N ARG A 51 -5.19 -19.26 -1.44
CA ARG A 51 -4.65 -20.61 -1.21
C ARG A 51 -5.71 -21.67 -1.54
N LYS A 52 -5.27 -22.93 -1.64
CA LYS A 52 -6.17 -24.09 -1.84
C LYS A 52 -7.27 -24.21 -0.78
N ASN A 53 -7.01 -23.75 0.45
CA ASN A 53 -7.97 -23.76 1.55
C ASN A 53 -8.89 -22.52 1.58
N GLY A 54 -8.90 -21.70 0.52
CA GLY A 54 -9.72 -20.48 0.44
C GLY A 54 -9.12 -19.26 1.15
N HIS A 55 -7.96 -19.39 1.83
CA HIS A 55 -7.34 -18.27 2.53
C HIS A 55 -6.74 -17.25 1.55
N LEU A 56 -7.23 -16.02 1.59
CA LEU A 56 -6.71 -14.89 0.83
C LEU A 56 -5.37 -14.44 1.43
N VAL A 57 -4.30 -14.47 0.63
CA VAL A 57 -2.95 -14.06 1.08
C VAL A 57 -2.46 -12.76 0.47
N TYR A 58 -2.98 -12.39 -0.70
CA TYR A 58 -2.52 -11.22 -1.43
C TYR A 58 -3.59 -10.66 -2.34
N GLU A 59 -3.62 -9.33 -2.46
CA GLU A 59 -4.41 -8.60 -3.43
C GLU A 59 -3.56 -7.49 -4.05
N GLU A 60 -3.74 -7.23 -5.34
CA GLU A 60 -3.18 -6.07 -6.04
C GLU A 60 -4.26 -5.43 -6.91
N TYR A 61 -4.32 -4.11 -6.90
CA TYR A 61 -5.35 -3.33 -7.58
C TYR A 61 -4.71 -2.57 -8.73
N TYR A 62 -5.34 -2.61 -9.90
CA TYR A 62 -4.84 -1.99 -11.12
C TYR A 62 -5.86 -1.06 -11.75
N GLU A 63 -5.35 -0.03 -12.42
CA GLU A 63 -6.09 0.81 -13.35
C GLU A 63 -5.30 0.93 -14.65
N LYS A 64 -5.90 0.47 -15.76
CA LYS A 64 -5.29 0.47 -17.10
C LYS A 64 -3.88 -0.14 -17.12
N GLY A 65 -3.70 -1.25 -16.43
CA GLY A 65 -2.46 -1.99 -16.30
C GLY A 65 -1.47 -1.43 -15.27
N ILE A 66 -1.77 -0.30 -14.64
CA ILE A 66 -0.89 0.33 -13.65
C ILE A 66 -1.33 -0.07 -12.23
N PRO A 67 -0.43 -0.56 -11.36
CA PRO A 67 -0.76 -0.89 -10.00
C PRO A 67 -1.00 0.37 -9.17
N ILE A 68 -2.06 0.35 -8.36
CA ILE A 68 -2.45 1.44 -7.45
C ILE A 68 -1.93 1.11 -6.04
N LYS A 69 -2.24 -0.11 -5.60
CA LYS A 69 -1.84 -0.63 -4.29
C LYS A 69 -1.84 -2.14 -4.27
N SER A 70 -1.11 -2.71 -3.31
CA SER A 70 -1.21 -4.12 -2.95
C SER A 70 -1.36 -4.33 -1.45
N ILE A 71 -1.95 -5.45 -1.07
CA ILE A 71 -2.20 -5.83 0.31
C ILE A 71 -1.74 -7.27 0.51
N LEU A 72 -0.82 -7.47 1.44
CA LEU A 72 -0.39 -8.78 1.94
C LEU A 72 -1.15 -9.09 3.23
N TYR A 73 -1.65 -10.31 3.39
CA TYR A 73 -2.43 -10.73 4.56
C TYR A 73 -1.70 -11.74 5.44
N TYR A 74 -2.00 -11.73 6.74
CA TYR A 74 -1.48 -12.69 7.70
C TYR A 74 -2.00 -14.09 7.36
N ASN A 75 -1.20 -15.11 7.66
CA ASN A 75 -1.65 -16.50 7.56
C ASN A 75 -2.39 -16.91 8.85
N GLY A 76 -3.35 -17.82 8.72
CA GLY A 76 -3.98 -18.47 9.88
C GLY A 76 -4.96 -17.59 10.66
N THR A 77 -5.30 -16.40 10.14
CA THR A 77 -6.39 -15.59 10.69
C THR A 77 -7.72 -16.01 10.08
N GLU A 78 -8.78 -16.07 10.89
CA GLU A 78 -10.11 -16.46 10.42
C GLU A 78 -10.63 -15.52 9.31
N LYS A 79 -10.37 -14.23 9.47
CA LYS A 79 -10.64 -13.18 8.46
C LYS A 79 -9.32 -12.60 7.97
N PRO A 80 -9.23 -12.14 6.70
CA PRO A 80 -8.01 -11.51 6.19
C PRO A 80 -7.63 -10.29 7.04
N LYS A 81 -6.45 -10.35 7.67
CA LYS A 81 -5.85 -9.23 8.41
C LYS A 81 -4.63 -8.75 7.64
N PRO A 82 -4.54 -7.47 7.23
CA PRO A 82 -3.38 -6.94 6.52
C PRO A 82 -2.10 -7.06 7.36
N VAL A 83 -1.03 -7.52 6.74
CA VAL A 83 0.36 -7.42 7.22
C VAL A 83 0.98 -6.15 6.70
N GLU A 84 0.82 -5.92 5.39
CA GLU A 84 1.48 -4.87 4.66
C GLU A 84 0.54 -4.33 3.57
N LEU A 85 0.43 -3.02 3.46
CA LEU A 85 -0.20 -2.31 2.35
C LEU A 85 0.89 -1.51 1.64
N THR A 86 1.06 -1.73 0.34
CA THR A 86 1.97 -0.95 -0.50
C THR A 86 1.15 -0.05 -1.41
N GLU A 87 1.47 1.23 -1.44
CA GLU A 87 0.94 2.22 -2.40
C GLU A 87 2.04 2.53 -3.41
N PHE A 88 1.68 2.61 -4.68
CA PHE A 88 2.62 2.87 -5.77
C PHE A 88 2.54 4.32 -6.26
N TYR A 89 3.59 4.80 -6.90
CA TYR A 89 3.55 6.05 -7.63
C TYR A 89 2.71 5.90 -8.90
N GLU A 90 2.00 6.98 -9.27
CA GLU A 90 1.19 6.99 -10.49
C GLU A 90 2.01 6.57 -11.70
N LYS A 91 1.43 5.67 -12.52
CA LYS A 91 2.01 5.17 -13.77
C LYS A 91 3.32 4.40 -13.61
N THR A 92 3.64 3.91 -12.41
CA THR A 92 4.86 3.13 -12.16
C THR A 92 4.57 1.92 -11.26
N PHE A 93 5.52 1.00 -11.20
CA PHE A 93 5.57 -0.07 -10.18
C PHE A 93 6.43 0.33 -8.97
N ASP A 94 6.86 1.59 -8.91
CA ASP A 94 7.72 2.11 -7.85
C ASP A 94 6.89 2.39 -6.60
N LYS A 95 7.38 1.91 -5.47
CA LYS A 95 6.70 2.06 -4.18
C LYS A 95 6.75 3.52 -3.77
N LYS A 96 5.60 4.08 -3.42
CA LYS A 96 5.48 5.40 -2.79
C LYS A 96 5.49 5.27 -1.27
N LYS A 97 4.70 4.33 -0.76
CA LYS A 97 4.52 4.12 0.68
C LYS A 97 4.28 2.66 0.98
N VAL A 98 4.85 2.18 2.09
CA VAL A 98 4.56 0.87 2.65
C VAL A 98 4.07 1.06 4.08
N THR A 99 2.88 0.56 4.37
CA THR A 99 2.30 0.53 5.71
C THR A 99 2.35 -0.90 6.23
N ARG A 100 2.93 -1.13 7.40
CA ARG A 100 2.94 -2.43 8.08
C ARG A 100 2.07 -2.39 9.31
N TYR A 101 1.31 -3.45 9.55
CA TYR A 101 0.36 -3.57 10.66
C TYR A 101 0.79 -4.69 11.59
N GLY A 102 0.76 -4.45 12.91
CA GLY A 102 0.94 -5.48 13.92
C GLY A 102 -0.24 -6.45 13.95
N LEU A 103 0.04 -7.76 14.12
CA LEU A 103 -1.02 -8.77 14.23
C LEU A 103 -1.75 -8.72 15.56
N SER A 104 -0.99 -8.67 16.65
CA SER A 104 -1.49 -8.79 18.03
C SER A 104 -1.54 -7.45 18.76
N LYS A 105 -0.69 -6.51 18.36
CA LYS A 105 -0.63 -5.16 18.92
C LYS A 105 -1.08 -4.15 17.87
N PRO A 106 -1.74 -3.05 18.26
CA PRO A 106 -2.13 -1.98 17.35
C PRO A 106 -0.91 -1.10 17.02
N THR A 107 0.07 -1.71 16.36
CA THR A 107 1.26 -1.03 15.86
C THR A 107 1.14 -0.80 14.37
N MET A 108 1.63 0.35 13.92
CA MET A 108 1.70 0.72 12.50
C MET A 108 3.07 1.29 12.18
N GLU A 109 3.68 0.85 11.09
CA GLU A 109 4.93 1.41 10.58
C GLU A 109 4.71 1.90 9.15
N PHE A 110 4.95 3.18 8.91
CA PHE A 110 4.97 3.78 7.59
C PHE A 110 6.40 3.92 7.10
N LYS A 111 6.66 3.51 5.86
CA LYS A 111 7.89 3.78 5.13
C LYS A 111 7.55 4.50 3.85
N PHE A 112 8.15 5.66 3.66
CA PHE A 112 7.99 6.48 2.46
C PHE A 112 9.25 6.39 1.62
N TYR A 113 9.07 6.42 0.31
CA TYR A 113 10.13 6.35 -0.67
C TYR A 113 9.99 7.49 -1.66
N ASP A 114 11.09 7.88 -2.30
CA ASP A 114 11.06 8.69 -3.52
C ASP A 114 10.79 7.82 -4.75
N GLN A 115 10.65 8.46 -5.93
CA GLN A 115 10.42 7.76 -7.20
C GLN A 115 11.61 6.89 -7.66
N ASN A 116 12.76 6.99 -7.00
CA ASN A 116 13.92 6.11 -7.26
C ASN A 116 14.00 4.96 -6.25
N GLY A 117 12.96 4.76 -5.44
CA GLY A 117 12.90 3.71 -4.43
C GLY A 117 13.79 3.98 -3.20
N LYS A 118 14.30 5.20 -3.01
CA LYS A 118 15.09 5.57 -1.84
C LYS A 118 14.18 6.01 -0.70
N LYS A 119 14.42 5.52 0.50
CA LYS A 119 13.66 5.93 1.70
C LYS A 119 13.80 7.42 1.95
N THR A 120 12.69 8.07 2.28
CA THR A 120 12.62 9.49 2.66
C THR A 120 12.17 9.68 4.11
N LEU A 121 11.31 8.79 4.63
CA LEU A 121 10.76 8.89 5.97
C LEU A 121 10.36 7.52 6.50
N ILE A 122 10.54 7.31 7.80
CA ILE A 122 9.93 6.23 8.55
C ILE A 122 9.18 6.82 9.74
N GLU A 123 7.94 6.39 9.95
CA GLU A 123 7.15 6.70 11.14
C GLU A 123 6.61 5.40 11.75
N LYS A 124 6.57 5.32 13.08
CA LYS A 124 5.95 4.20 13.81
C LYS A 124 4.99 4.72 14.84
N TYR A 125 3.87 4.03 14.94
CA TYR A 125 2.79 4.32 15.86
C TYR A 125 2.48 3.09 16.70
N GLU A 126 2.13 3.31 17.96
CA GLU A 126 1.57 2.31 18.85
C GLU A 126 0.36 2.94 19.55
N ASN A 127 -0.81 2.29 19.45
CA ASN A 127 -2.08 2.84 19.95
C ASN A 127 -2.33 4.28 19.44
N ASP A 128 -2.12 4.49 18.13
CA ASP A 128 -2.26 5.78 17.43
C ASP A 128 -1.33 6.92 17.93
N LYS A 129 -0.36 6.61 18.80
CA LYS A 129 0.68 7.56 19.25
C LYS A 129 1.98 7.34 18.49
N LEU A 130 2.58 8.42 18.00
CA LEU A 130 3.88 8.39 17.34
C LEU A 130 4.96 7.95 18.36
N THR A 131 5.65 6.86 18.09
CA THR A 131 6.74 6.34 18.94
C THR A 131 8.12 6.48 18.29
N TYR A 132 8.13 6.67 16.97
CA TYR A 132 9.35 6.83 16.18
C TYR A 132 9.08 7.65 14.94
N ARG A 133 9.97 8.58 14.62
CA ARG A 133 10.02 9.25 13.32
C ARG A 133 11.47 9.46 12.93
N CYS A 134 11.83 9.21 11.67
CA CYS A 134 13.17 9.50 11.20
C CYS A 134 13.18 9.77 9.70
N GLU A 135 13.79 10.89 9.34
CA GLU A 135 14.00 11.34 7.98
C GLU A 135 15.23 10.66 7.36
N TYR A 136 15.17 10.46 6.03
CA TYR A 136 16.20 9.79 5.27
C TYR A 136 16.54 10.56 4.00
N LEU A 137 17.82 10.55 3.64
CA LEU A 137 18.35 10.99 2.36
C LEU A 137 19.25 9.88 1.83
N ASP A 138 19.03 9.44 0.59
CA ASP A 138 19.78 8.34 -0.03
C ASP A 138 19.87 7.09 0.86
N ASN A 139 18.73 6.68 1.42
CA ASN A 139 18.59 5.54 2.33
C ASN A 139 19.35 5.63 3.67
N LYS A 140 19.98 6.77 3.97
CA LYS A 140 20.68 7.05 5.24
C LYS A 140 19.89 8.05 6.07
N LYS A 141 19.93 7.91 7.40
CA LYS A 141 19.28 8.88 8.30
C LYS A 141 19.82 10.28 8.02
N HIS A 142 18.93 11.24 7.86
CA HIS A 142 19.28 12.62 7.54
C HIS A 142 18.14 13.53 7.99
N GLY A 143 18.43 14.56 8.78
CA GLY A 143 17.41 15.37 9.45
C GLY A 143 17.19 14.89 10.88
N THR A 144 15.97 14.98 11.39
CA THR A 144 15.67 14.68 12.79
C THR A 144 15.16 13.25 12.97
N GLU A 145 15.73 12.52 13.92
CA GLU A 145 15.16 11.31 14.50
C GLU A 145 14.47 11.66 15.82
N PHE A 146 13.18 11.36 15.91
CA PHE A 146 12.40 11.36 17.13
C PHE A 146 12.19 9.91 17.59
N CYS A 147 12.34 9.66 18.89
CA CYS A 147 11.98 8.39 19.52
C CYS A 147 11.57 8.59 20.99
N ILE A 148 10.80 7.64 21.51
CA ILE A 148 10.45 7.55 22.93
C ILE A 148 11.40 6.56 23.61
N LYS A 149 12.04 6.97 24.70
CA LYS A 149 12.89 6.10 25.53
C LYS A 149 12.07 5.15 26.41
N ASP A 150 12.74 4.18 27.03
CA ASP A 150 12.11 3.21 27.93
C ASP A 150 11.43 3.86 29.14
N ASP A 151 11.91 5.01 29.60
CA ASP A 151 11.31 5.80 30.69
C ASP A 151 10.13 6.69 30.23
N GLY A 152 9.77 6.63 28.94
CA GLY A 152 8.71 7.43 28.34
C GLY A 152 9.14 8.83 27.91
N THR A 153 10.41 9.22 28.13
CA THR A 153 10.90 10.54 27.70
C THR A 153 11.13 10.60 26.20
N GLU A 154 10.79 11.73 25.60
CA GLU A 154 11.05 12.01 24.19
C GLU A 154 12.54 12.32 23.98
N LEU A 155 13.06 11.87 22.85
CA LEU A 155 14.43 12.10 22.44
C LEU A 155 14.47 12.48 20.96
N GLU A 156 15.08 13.63 20.69
CA GLU A 156 15.41 14.07 19.34
C GLU A 156 16.92 14.01 19.09
N ILE A 157 17.30 13.48 17.93
CA ILE A 157 18.69 13.35 17.49
C ILE A 157 18.80 13.84 16.05
N GLU A 158 19.64 14.83 15.79
CA GLU A 158 19.95 15.25 14.43
C GLU A 158 20.96 14.29 13.77
N TYR A 159 20.70 13.91 12.52
CA TYR A 159 21.60 13.13 11.68
C TYR A 159 21.96 13.88 10.40
N ARG A 160 23.21 13.70 9.95
CA ARG A 160 23.66 14.11 8.62
C ARG A 160 24.33 12.94 7.94
N ASN A 161 23.72 12.48 6.83
CA ASN A 161 24.26 11.41 5.98
C ASN A 161 24.60 10.14 6.78
N GLY A 162 23.71 9.74 7.68
CA GLY A 162 23.83 8.55 8.52
C GLY A 162 24.63 8.73 9.81
N LYS A 163 25.19 9.92 10.07
CA LYS A 163 25.99 10.20 11.29
C LYS A 163 25.21 11.11 12.23
N LYS A 164 25.20 10.77 13.53
CA LYS A 164 24.66 11.65 14.58
C LYS A 164 25.46 12.95 14.62
N VAL A 165 24.78 14.08 14.69
CA VAL A 165 25.38 15.38 14.94
C VAL A 165 25.47 15.55 16.46
N ALA A 166 26.67 15.83 16.96
CA ALA A 166 26.84 16.15 18.38
C ALA A 166 26.13 17.47 18.67
N GLN A 167 25.24 17.49 19.68
CA GLN A 167 24.73 18.74 20.23
C GLN A 167 25.90 19.44 20.93
N LYS A 168 26.17 20.69 20.55
CA LYS A 168 27.21 21.52 21.15
C LYS A 168 26.76 22.07 22.50
#